data_AF-A0A382T4U6-F1
#
_entry.id   AF-A0A382T4U6-F1
#
_cell.length_a   1.000
_cell.length_b   1.000
_cell.length_c   1.000
_cell.angle_alpha   90.00
_cell.angle_beta   90.00
_cell.angle_gamma   90.00
#
_symmetry.space_group_name_H-M   'P 1'
#
loop_
_entity.id
_entity.type
_entity.pdbx_description
1 polymer ?
#
loop_
_entity_poly.entity_id
_entity_poly.type
_entity_poly.pdbx_seq_one_letter_code
_entity_poly.pdbx_strand_id
1 'polypeptide(L)' 'MEVTTLAIEKLKEVMEEQGEASGSLRVVAIPAETGGLQYMLTMENES' A
#
# COMPACT_ATOMS: atom_id res chain seq x y z
N MET A 1 -4.31 10.76 -7.38
CA MET A 1 -3.06 10.00 -7.23
C MET A 1 -3.24 8.73 -8.03
N GLU A 2 -2.49 8.57 -9.11
CA GLU A 2 -2.55 7.36 -9.93
C GLU A 2 -1.46 6.41 -9.45
N VAL A 3 -1.86 5.26 -8.93
CA VAL A 3 -0.92 4.18 -8.63
C VAL A 3 -0.58 3.52 -9.95
N THR A 4 0.71 3.45 -10.28
CA THR A 4 1.15 2.83 -11.54
C THR A 4 0.83 1.34 -11.53
N THR A 5 0.50 0.78 -12.70
CA THR A 5 0.20 -0.65 -12.87
C THR A 5 1.32 -1.53 -12.29
N LEU A 6 2.59 -1.14 -12.50
CA LEU A 6 3.75 -1.84 -11.96
C LEU A 6 3.75 -1.91 -10.42
N ALA A 7 3.31 -0.84 -9.75
CA ALA A 7 3.21 -0.83 -8.29
C ALA A 7 2.05 -1.71 -7.81
N ILE A 8 0.93 -1.74 -8.54
CA ILE A 8 -0.21 -2.62 -8.25
C ILE A 8 0.20 -4.09 -8.41
N GLU A 9 0.90 -4.45 -9.48
CA GLU A 9 1.35 -5.83 -9.71
C GLU A 9 2.28 -6.31 -8.61
N LYS A 10 3.29 -5.51 -8.23
CA LYS A 10 4.19 -5.84 -7.12
C LYS A 10 3.47 -5.99 -5.78
N LEU A 11 2.48 -5.14 -5.52
CA LEU A 11 1.69 -5.23 -4.29
C LEU A 11 0.85 -6.51 -4.30
N LYS A 12 0.27 -6.88 -5.44
CA LYS A 12 -0.51 -8.12 -5.58
C LYS A 12 0.36 -9.36 -5.42
N GLU A 13 1.57 -9.37 -5.97
CA GLU A 13 2.55 -10.46 -5.74
C GLU A 13 2.84 -10.62 -4.24
N VAL A 14 3.14 -9.51 -3.56
CA VAL A 14 3.44 -9.50 -2.12
C VAL A 14 2.22 -9.91 -1.27
N MET A 15 0.99 -9.66 -1.73
CA MET A 15 -0.25 -10.10 -1.11
C MET A 15 -0.48 -11.61 -1.26
N GLU A 16 -0.24 -12.15 -2.46
CA GLU A 16 -0.33 -13.58 -2.74
C GLU A 16 0.73 -14.37 -1.97
N GLU A 17 1.96 -13.86 -1.86
CA GLU A 17 3.03 -14.47 -1.06
C GLU A 17 2.73 -14.53 0.44
N GLN A 18 2.02 -13.52 0.97
CA GLN A 18 1.62 -13.48 2.38
C GLN A 18 0.33 -14.25 2.67
N GLY A 19 -0.31 -14.84 1.65
CA GLY A 19 -1.57 -15.56 1.80
C GLY A 19 -2.78 -14.65 2.07
N GLU A 20 -2.62 -13.34 1.89
CA GLU A 20 -3.64 -12.31 2.11
C GLU A 20 -4.25 -11.86 0.77
N ALA A 21 -4.91 -12.77 0.07
CA ALA A 21 -5.54 -12.48 -1.23
C ALA A 21 -6.70 -11.46 -1.15
N SER A 22 -7.19 -11.17 0.06
CA SER A 22 -8.35 -10.29 0.33
C SER A 22 -8.00 -9.08 1.20
N GLY A 23 -6.71 -8.73 1.33
CA GLY A 23 -6.29 -7.59 2.15
C GLY A 23 -6.70 -6.24 1.54
N SER A 24 -7.19 -5.33 2.37
CA SER A 24 -7.45 -3.94 1.96
C SER A 24 -6.17 -3.12 2.07
N LEU A 25 -5.79 -2.42 0.99
CA LEU A 25 -4.62 -1.55 0.99
C LEU A 25 -4.96 -0.18 1.58
N ARG A 26 -4.38 0.14 2.72
CA ARG A 26 -4.48 1.45 3.34
C ARG A 26 -3.30 2.31 2.97
N VAL A 27 -3.59 3.50 2.45
CA VAL A 27 -2.58 4.53 2.14
C VAL A 27 -2.71 5.66 3.16
N VAL A 28 -1.65 5.90 3.93
CA VAL A 28 -1.57 7.01 4.87
C VAL A 28 -0.56 8.02 4.36
N ALA A 29 -1.00 9.25 4.13
CA ALA A 29 -0.12 10.37 3.80
C ALA A 29 0.24 11.11 5.09
N ILE A 30 1.52 11.13 5.44
CA ILE A 30 2.07 11.79 6.62
C ILE A 30 2.84 13.03 6.13
N PRO A 31 2.54 14.23 6.64
CA PRO A 31 3.37 15.41 6.34
C PRO A 31 4.77 15.19 6.94
N ALA A 32 5.79 15.21 6.08
CA ALA A 32 7.18 15.11 6.50
C ALA A 32 7.71 16.49 6.93
N GLU A 33 8.62 16.51 7.91
CA GLU A 33 9.18 17.73 8.52
C GLU A 33 9.84 18.68 7.51
N THR A 34 10.25 18.19 6.34
CA THR A 34 10.89 18.97 5.27
C THR A 34 9.92 19.47 4.19
N GLY A 35 8.61 19.46 4.44
CA GLY A 35 7.60 19.97 3.50
C GLY A 35 7.20 18.98 2.39
N GLY A 36 7.54 17.70 2.57
CA GLY A 36 7.11 16.60 1.71
C GLY A 36 5.92 15.83 2.27
N LEU A 37 5.41 14.87 1.49
CA LEU A 37 4.45 13.86 1.96
C LEU A 37 5.15 12.51 1.99
N GLN A 38 5.14 11.85 3.14
CA GLN A 38 5.55 10.46 3.31
C GLN A 38 4.32 9.57 3.18
N TYR A 39 4.32 8.66 2.19
CA TYR A 39 3.24 7.72 1.98
C TYR A 39 3.60 6.39 2.63
N MET A 40 2.79 5.94 3.58
CA MET A 40 2.89 4.62 4.19
C MET A 40 1.78 3.74 3.63
N LEU A 41 2.17 2.56 3.14
CA LEU A 41 1.28 1.52 2.63
C LEU A 41 1.18 0.44 3.70
N THR A 42 -0.03 0.09 4.10
CA THR A 42 -0.29 -0.95 5.10
C THR A 42 -1.42 -1.84 4.59
N MET A 43 -1.29 -3.15 4.79
CA MET A 43 -2.36 -4.10 4.47
C MET A 43 -3.19 -4.32 5.74
N GLU A 44 -4.49 -4.03 5.67
CA GLU A 44 -5.44 -4.40 6.70
C GLU A 44 -6.17 -5.67 6.25
N ASN A 45 -6.14 -6.68 7.11
CA ASN A 45 -6.86 -7.94 6.93
C ASN A 45 -8.23 -7.75 7.61
N GLU A 46 -9.32 -7.76 6.84
CA GLU A 46 -10.68 -7.73 7.42
C GLU A 46 -10.90 -9.06 8.17
N SER A 47 -10.91 -8.98 9.50
CA SER A 47 -11.31 -10.09 10.39
C SER A 47 -12.80 -10.06 10.69
#